data_AF-A0A382I6S5-F1
#
_entry.id   AF-A0A382I6S5-F1
#
_cell.length_a   1.000
_cell.length_b   1.000
_cell.length_c   1.000
_cell.angle_alpha   90.00
_cell.angle_beta   90.00
_cell.angle_gamma   90.00
#
_symmetry.space_group_name_H-M   'P 1'
#
loop_
_entity.id
_entity.type
_entity.pdbx_description
1 polymer ?
#
loop_
_entity_poly.entity_id
_entity_poly.type
_entity_poly.pdbx_seq_one_letter_code
_entity_poly.pdbx_strand_id
1 'polypeptide(L)'
;MEGQHPELIVPESPTQRIGAEPLEAFGTVTHRIPMMSLANAMSDEELSAFDERLKKALDDMADIEYVSEPKLDGLAVELIYENGTFVNGSTRGDGTSGED
;
A
#
# COMPACT_ATOMS: atom_id res chain seq x y z
N MET A 1 -11.43 18.87 -25.29
CA MET A 1 -10.45 19.94 -25.08
C MET A 1 -9.07 19.45 -25.52
N GLU A 2 -8.45 18.46 -24.87
CA GLU A 2 -7.16 17.88 -25.32
C GLU A 2 -7.19 17.28 -26.73
N GLY A 3 -8.27 16.59 -27.13
CA GLY A 3 -8.38 16.08 -28.51
C GLY A 3 -8.42 17.16 -29.60
N GLN A 4 -8.62 18.43 -29.24
CA GLN A 4 -8.55 19.58 -30.15
C GLN A 4 -7.24 20.38 -29.99
N HIS A 5 -6.48 20.11 -28.93
CA HIS A 5 -5.23 20.78 -28.55
C HIS A 5 -4.20 19.74 -28.08
N PRO A 6 -3.60 18.96 -28.98
CA PRO A 6 -2.64 17.92 -28.63
C PRO A 6 -1.42 18.43 -27.85
N GLU A 7 -1.05 19.70 -28.04
CA GLU A 7 0.02 20.39 -27.32
C GLU A 7 -0.23 20.55 -25.81
N LEU A 8 -1.48 20.37 -25.36
CA LEU A 8 -1.85 20.45 -23.94
C LEU A 8 -1.88 19.07 -23.26
N ILE A 9 -1.58 17.99 -23.98
CA ILE A 9 -1.52 16.65 -23.40
C ILE A 9 -0.32 16.58 -22.46
N VAL A 10 -0.59 16.29 -21.19
CA VAL A 10 0.43 16.04 -20.16
C VAL A 10 0.30 14.62 -19.62
N PRO A 11 1.41 13.96 -19.23
CA PRO A 11 1.40 12.56 -18.80
C PRO A 11 0.46 12.27 -17.62
N GLU A 12 0.28 13.22 -16.72
CA GLU A 12 -0.52 13.07 -15.51
C GLU A 12 -2.03 13.25 -15.75
N SER A 13 -2.44 13.63 -16.97
CA SER A 13 -3.84 13.89 -17.31
C SER A 13 -4.68 12.62 -17.12
N PRO A 14 -5.88 12.71 -16.50
CA PRO A 14 -6.78 11.57 -16.36
C PRO A 14 -7.12 10.87 -17.69
N THR A 15 -7.06 11.59 -18.82
CA THR A 15 -7.33 11.04 -20.14
C THR A 15 -6.25 10.07 -20.64
N GLN A 16 -5.05 10.13 -20.06
CA GLN A 16 -3.93 9.23 -20.38
C GLN A 16 -3.96 7.94 -19.54
N ARG A 17 -4.90 7.79 -18.60
CA ARG A 17 -4.98 6.64 -17.68
C ARG A 17 -5.62 5.38 -18.29
N ILE A 18 -6.10 5.43 -19.53
CA ILE A 18 -6.81 4.30 -20.15
C ILE A 18 -5.83 3.48 -20.99
N GLY A 19 -5.50 2.29 -20.48
CA GLY A 19 -5.08 1.11 -21.22
C GLY A 19 -3.89 1.30 -22.16
N ALA A 20 -2.68 1.25 -21.62
CA ALA A 20 -1.51 0.93 -22.44
C ALA A 20 -1.66 -0.47 -23.06
N GLU A 21 -0.93 -0.74 -24.14
CA GLU A 21 -0.86 -2.08 -24.69
C GLU A 21 -0.46 -3.09 -23.59
N PRO A 22 -1.03 -4.31 -23.59
CA PRO A 22 -0.67 -5.32 -22.61
C PRO A 22 0.84 -5.56 -22.60
N LEU A 23 1.44 -5.54 -21.42
CA LEU A 23 2.84 -5.92 -21.26
C LEU A 23 3.01 -7.41 -21.56
N GLU A 24 4.15 -7.78 -22.16
CA GLU A 24 4.48 -9.18 -22.42
C GLU A 24 4.78 -9.95 -21.12
N ALA A 25 5.34 -9.26 -20.12
CA ALA A 25 5.62 -9.78 -18.79
C ALA A 25 5.76 -8.62 -17.78
N PHE A 26 5.51 -8.92 -16.50
CA PHE A 26 5.76 -7.98 -15.39
C PHE A 26 7.21 -8.08 -14.91
N GLY A 27 7.81 -6.92 -14.58
CA GLY A 27 9.12 -6.87 -13.96
C GLY A 27 9.07 -7.20 -12.47
N THR A 28 10.22 -7.48 -11.86
CA THR A 28 10.33 -7.57 -10.40
C THR A 28 10.91 -6.28 -9.84
N VAL A 29 10.24 -5.71 -8.83
CA VAL A 29 10.66 -4.49 -8.14
C VAL A 29 10.92 -4.80 -6.67
N THR A 30 12.08 -4.40 -6.17
CA THR A 30 12.37 -4.43 -4.73
C THR A 30 11.75 -3.22 -4.05
N HIS A 31 10.96 -3.45 -3.01
CA HIS A 31 10.31 -2.39 -2.24
C HIS A 31 11.34 -1.50 -1.53
N ARG A 32 11.05 -0.20 -1.43
CA ARG A 32 11.93 0.74 -0.72
C ARG A 32 12.02 0.43 0.77
N ILE A 33 10.90 -0.05 1.33
CA ILE A 33 10.77 -0.50 2.72
C ILE A 33 10.02 -1.83 2.69
N PRO A 34 10.49 -2.87 3.40
CA PRO A 34 9.79 -4.14 3.47
C PRO A 34 8.33 -3.98 3.97
N MET A 35 7.39 -4.56 3.23
CA MET A 35 5.97 -4.58 3.56
C MET A 35 5.65 -5.71 4.54
N MET A 36 5.56 -5.37 5.82
CA MET A 36 5.26 -6.29 6.91
C MET A 36 3.88 -6.96 6.76
N SER A 37 3.75 -8.18 7.26
CA SER A 37 2.45 -8.81 7.50
C SER A 37 1.92 -8.43 8.88
N LEU A 38 0.61 -8.60 9.06
CA LEU A 38 -0.05 -8.48 10.36
C LEU A 38 -0.29 -9.86 10.95
N ALA A 39 -0.08 -9.99 12.26
CA ALA A 39 -0.57 -11.12 13.02
C ALA A 39 -2.10 -11.03 13.16
N ASN A 40 -2.77 -12.18 13.20
CA ASN A 40 -4.22 -12.23 13.39
C ASN A 40 -4.57 -12.44 14.87
N ALA A 41 -5.75 -11.95 15.25
CA ALA A 41 -6.47 -12.35 16.45
C ALA A 41 -7.88 -12.78 16.02
N MET A 42 -8.33 -13.95 16.46
CA MET A 42 -9.61 -14.56 16.10
C MET A 42 -10.59 -14.60 17.28
N SER A 43 -10.19 -14.11 18.44
CA SER A 43 -11.05 -13.97 19.63
C SER A 43 -10.74 -12.70 20.42
N ASP A 44 -11.69 -12.31 21.27
CA ASP A 44 -11.54 -11.14 22.15
C ASP A 44 -10.42 -11.34 23.18
N GLU A 45 -10.17 -12.59 23.60
CA GLU A 45 -9.07 -12.92 24.51
C GLU A 45 -7.71 -12.74 23.83
N GLU A 46 -7.57 -13.13 22.57
CA GLU A 46 -6.34 -12.91 21.79
C GLU A 46 -6.07 -11.42 21.58
N LEU A 47 -7.13 -10.64 21.33
CA LEU A 47 -7.03 -9.18 21.21
C LEU A 47 -6.65 -8.51 22.54
N SER A 48 -7.25 -8.96 23.64
CA SER A 48 -6.93 -8.46 24.99
C SER A 48 -5.49 -8.80 25.36
N ALA A 49 -5.03 -10.01 25.04
CA ALA A 49 -3.64 -10.41 25.27
C ALA A 49 -2.64 -9.60 24.43
N PHE A 50 -3.03 -9.16 23.23
CA PHE A 50 -2.24 -8.23 22.42
C PHE A 50 -2.13 -6.85 23.09
N ASP A 51 -3.22 -6.29 23.60
CA ASP A 51 -3.23 -5.02 24.34
C ASP A 51 -2.34 -5.08 25.58
N GLU A 52 -2.48 -6.11 26.41
CA GLU A 52 -1.65 -6.30 27.62
C GLU A 52 -0.14 -6.40 27.30
N ARG A 53 0.20 -7.07 26.19
CA ARG A 53 1.59 -7.13 25.71
C ARG A 53 2.12 -5.75 25.32
N LEU A 54 1.30 -4.92 24.68
CA LEU A 54 1.69 -3.56 24.29
C LEU A 54 1.86 -2.66 25.52
N LYS A 55 0.91 -2.67 26.47
CA LYS A 55 1.01 -1.90 27.72
C LYS A 55 2.31 -2.22 28.46
N LYS A 56 2.62 -3.51 28.60
CA LYS A 56 3.88 -3.95 29.22
C LYS A 56 5.13 -3.49 28.44
N ALA A 57 5.07 -3.50 27.11
CA ALA A 57 6.18 -3.05 26.27
C ALA A 57 6.39 -1.54 26.31
N LEU A 58 5.36 -0.78 26.71
CA LEU A 58 5.32 0.68 26.77
C LEU A 58 5.36 1.22 28.21
N ASP A 59 5.98 0.48 29.13
CA ASP A 59 6.16 0.87 30.54
C ASP A 59 4.83 1.07 31.31
N ASP A 60 3.93 0.10 31.15
CA ASP A 60 2.61 0.02 31.81
C ASP A 60 1.73 1.26 31.56
N MET A 61 1.82 1.81 30.34
CA MET A 61 0.98 2.92 29.90
C MET A 61 -0.50 2.55 29.99
N ALA A 62 -1.29 3.33 30.73
CA ALA A 62 -2.68 2.99 31.03
C ALA A 62 -3.62 3.13 29.82
N ASP A 63 -3.39 4.15 28.98
CA ASP A 63 -4.28 4.54 27.89
C ASP A 63 -3.55 4.51 26.54
N ILE A 64 -3.74 3.42 25.80
CA ILE A 64 -3.28 3.30 24.41
C ILE A 64 -4.46 3.65 23.50
N GLU A 65 -4.26 4.64 22.63
CA GLU A 65 -5.24 4.97 21.59
C GLU A 65 -5.02 4.07 20.37
N TYR A 66 -6.10 3.43 19.91
CA TYR A 66 -6.08 2.54 18.75
C TYR A 66 -6.86 3.14 17.59
N VAL A 67 -6.29 3.05 16.39
CA VAL A 67 -7.01 3.27 15.13
C VAL A 67 -7.47 1.92 14.61
N SER A 68 -8.76 1.80 14.32
CA SER A 68 -9.36 0.58 13.75
C SER A 68 -9.81 0.84 12.32
N GLU A 69 -9.27 0.06 11.40
CA GLU A 69 -9.59 0.14 9.98
C GLU A 69 -10.18 -1.20 9.50
N PRO A 70 -11.20 -1.20 8.60
CA PRO A 70 -11.70 -2.42 8.01
C PRO A 70 -10.59 -3.15 7.24
N LYS A 71 -10.42 -4.45 7.51
CA LYS A 71 -9.49 -5.29 6.74
C LYS A 71 -10.09 -5.57 5.37
N LEU A 72 -9.65 -4.82 4.35
CA LEU A 72 -10.03 -5.06 2.97
C LEU A 72 -9.48 -6.41 2.48
N ASP A 73 -10.33 -7.22 1.87
CA ASP A 73 -9.95 -8.50 1.27
C ASP A 73 -9.55 -8.27 -0.20
N GLY A 74 -8.28 -7.93 -0.40
CA GLY A 74 -7.74 -7.59 -1.70
C GLY A 74 -6.23 -7.83 -1.76
N LEU A 75 -5.57 -7.17 -2.71
CA LEU A 75 -4.13 -7.23 -2.89
C LEU A 75 -3.48 -5.99 -2.26
N ALA A 76 -2.40 -6.23 -1.52
CA ALA A 76 -1.53 -5.15 -1.05
C ALA A 76 -0.64 -4.66 -2.21
N VAL A 77 -0.51 -3.35 -2.34
CA VAL A 77 0.29 -2.68 -3.37
C VAL A 77 1.12 -1.56 -2.76
N GLU A 78 2.28 -1.29 -3.35
CA GLU A 78 3.11 -0.12 -3.07
C GLU A 78 2.93 0.88 -4.22
N LEU A 79 2.76 2.17 -3.91
CA LEU A 79 2.71 3.25 -4.89
C LEU A 79 3.76 4.30 -4.53
N ILE A 80 4.68 4.56 -5.45
CA ILE A 80 5.75 5.54 -5.28
C ILE A 80 5.35 6.84 -5.97
N TYR A 81 5.33 7.92 -5.20
CA TYR A 81 5.15 9.28 -5.70
C TYR A 81 6.41 10.10 -5.42
N GLU A 82 6.89 10.82 -6.44
CA GLU A 82 8.01 11.75 -6.31
C GLU A 82 7.55 13.14 -6.72
N ASN A 83 7.74 14.13 -5.84
CA ASN A 83 7.28 15.50 -6.04
C ASN A 83 5.77 15.61 -6.40
N GLY A 84 4.95 14.68 -5.91
CA GLY A 84 3.51 14.62 -6.20
C GLY A 84 3.13 13.88 -7.48
N THR A 85 4.11 13.42 -8.27
CA THR A 85 3.89 12.65 -9.50
C THR A 85 4.01 11.15 -9.22
N PHE A 86 3.07 10.35 -9.72
CA PHE A 86 3.13 8.89 -9.64
C PHE A 86 4.25 8.36 -10.53
N VAL A 87 5.15 7.53 -9.97
CA VAL A 87 6.34 7.03 -10.67
C VAL A 87 6.32 5.52 -10.84
N ASN A 88 5.83 4.78 -9.85
CA ASN A 88 5.80 3.31 -9.89
C ASN A 88 4.69 2.75 -9.01
N GLY A 89 4.08 1.66 -9.45
CA GLY A 89 3.20 0.83 -8.62
C GLY A 89 3.71 -0.61 -8.66
N SER A 90 3.64 -1.32 -7.55
CA SER A 90 4.02 -2.74 -7.53
C SER A 90 3.15 -3.54 -6.56
N THR A 91 2.95 -4.82 -6.85
CA THR A 91 2.29 -5.75 -5.92
C THR A 91 3.16 -5.97 -4.68
N ARG A 92 2.59 -6.45 -3.57
CA ARG A 92 3.38 -6.76 -2.36
C ARG A 92 4.38 -7.92 -2.57
N GLY A 93 4.06 -8.87 -3.45
CA GLY A 93 4.78 -10.14 -3.58
C GLY A 93 5.08 -10.81 -2.24
N ASP A 94 6.37 -11.02 -1.94
CA ASP A 94 6.83 -11.64 -0.69
C ASP A 94 7.01 -10.64 0.48
N GLY A 95 6.75 -9.36 0.24
CA GLY A 95 6.94 -8.27 1.18
C GLY A 95 8.29 -7.56 1.05
N THR A 96 9.25 -8.13 0.32
CA THR A 96 10.53 -7.48 -0.03
C THR A 96 10.60 -7.13 -1.51
N SER A 97 10.04 -7.97 -2.38
CA SER A 97 9.90 -7.69 -3.81
C SER A 97 8.50 -8.03 -4.32
N GLY A 98 8.08 -7.27 -5.32
CA GLY A 98 6.79 -7.36 -5.99
C GLY A 98 6.89 -7.35 -7.51
N GLU A 99 5.75 -7.41 -8.17
CA GLU A 99 5.63 -7.27 -9.62
C GLU A 99 5.25 -5.82 -9.99
N ASP A 100 5.88 -5.26 -11.03
CA ASP A 100 5.60 -3.91 -11.60
C ASP A 100 4.36 -3.86 -12.50
#